data_AF-A0A958U7F4-F1
#
_entry.id   AF-A0A958U7F4-F1
#
_cell.length_a   1.000
_cell.length_b   1.000
_cell.length_c   1.000
_cell.angle_alpha   90.00
_cell.angle_beta   90.00
_cell.angle_gamma   90.00
#
_symmetry.space_group_name_H-M   'P 1'
#
loop_
_entity.id
_entity.type
_entity.pdbx_description
1 polymer ?
#
loop_
_entity_poly.entity_id
_entity_poly.type
_entity_poly.pdbx_seq_one_letter_code
_entity_poly.pdbx_strand_id
1 'polypeptide(L)'
;TVWELSMKDIIDMSRHRGYFIDQSQSLNLFMENANMAKLTSMHFYAWKSGLKTGMYYLRTKSAVDAIKFTLNNETKKEPVAAVAETKVEAVSAASEKPLTAQELRNLLAQSKNAAENDEDCLMCGS
;
A
#
# COMPACT_ATOMS: atom_id res chain seq x y z
N THR A 1 6.70 -2.35 -18.21
CA THR A 1 6.41 -3.40 -17.20
C THR A 1 4.93 -3.40 -16.85
N VAL A 2 4.40 -4.38 -16.10
CA VAL A 2 2.96 -4.38 -15.70
C VAL A 2 2.57 -3.14 -14.88
N TRP A 3 3.54 -2.49 -14.24
CA TRP A 3 3.37 -1.26 -13.46
C TRP A 3 3.12 -0.01 -14.30
N GLU A 4 3.47 -0.04 -15.60
CA GLU A 4 3.25 1.08 -16.53
C GLU A 4 1.87 1.01 -17.22
N LEU A 5 1.12 -0.06 -17.01
CA LEU A 5 -0.19 -0.26 -17.63
C LEU A 5 -1.31 0.26 -16.74
N SER A 6 -2.33 0.85 -17.37
CA SER A 6 -3.58 1.21 -16.71
C SER A 6 -4.30 -0.05 -16.23
N MET A 7 -4.57 -0.14 -14.92
CA MET A 7 -5.35 -1.27 -14.37
C MET A 7 -6.79 -1.31 -14.89
N LYS A 8 -7.33 -0.16 -15.34
CA LYS A 8 -8.63 -0.11 -15.98
C LYS A 8 -8.63 -0.91 -17.29
N ASP A 9 -7.60 -0.76 -18.10
CA ASP A 9 -7.49 -1.42 -19.40
C ASP A 9 -7.35 -2.94 -19.22
N ILE A 10 -6.62 -3.37 -18.17
CA ILE A 10 -6.53 -4.78 -17.79
C ILE A 10 -7.91 -5.36 -17.42
N ILE A 11 -8.74 -4.58 -16.71
CA ILE A 11 -10.11 -4.96 -16.35
C ILE A 11 -10.99 -5.04 -17.61
N ASP A 12 -10.89 -4.09 -18.53
CA ASP A 12 -11.68 -4.07 -19.77
C ASP A 12 -11.31 -5.24 -20.70
N MET A 13 -10.02 -5.53 -20.86
CA MET A 13 -9.56 -6.72 -21.59
C MET A 13 -10.05 -8.00 -20.92
N SER A 14 -10.05 -8.04 -19.58
CA SER A 14 -10.56 -9.19 -18.82
C SER A 14 -12.06 -9.38 -19.02
N ARG A 15 -12.83 -8.29 -19.14
CA ARG A 15 -14.25 -8.33 -19.48
C ARG A 15 -14.46 -8.89 -20.88
N HIS A 16 -13.73 -8.42 -21.89
CA HIS A 16 -13.88 -8.87 -23.28
C HIS A 16 -13.60 -10.37 -23.45
N ARG A 17 -12.56 -10.91 -22.81
CA ARG A 17 -12.32 -12.36 -22.84
C ARG A 17 -13.30 -13.15 -21.97
N GLY A 18 -13.91 -12.50 -20.97
CA GLY A 18 -14.87 -13.11 -20.05
C GLY A 18 -16.11 -13.69 -20.74
N TYR A 19 -16.46 -13.21 -21.94
CA TYR A 19 -17.55 -13.77 -22.75
C TYR A 19 -17.28 -15.22 -23.21
N PHE A 20 -16.02 -15.64 -23.27
CA PHE A 20 -15.60 -16.97 -23.72
C PHE A 20 -15.17 -17.88 -22.56
N ILE A 21 -15.37 -17.45 -21.31
CA ILE A 21 -14.97 -18.19 -20.10
C ILE A 21 -16.22 -18.66 -19.35
N ASP A 22 -16.36 -19.97 -19.21
CA ASP A 22 -17.49 -20.64 -18.55
C ASP A 22 -17.55 -20.32 -17.04
N GLN A 23 -16.41 -20.40 -16.36
CA GLN A 23 -16.24 -20.15 -14.95
C GLN A 23 -15.63 -18.75 -14.75
N SER A 24 -14.43 -18.63 -14.23
CA SER A 24 -13.77 -17.36 -14.00
C SER A 24 -12.29 -17.44 -14.35
N GLN A 25 -11.57 -16.35 -14.12
CA GLN A 25 -10.15 -16.22 -14.36
C GLN A 25 -9.46 -15.55 -13.18
N SER A 26 -8.24 -15.95 -12.89
CA SER A 26 -7.39 -15.33 -11.88
C SER A 26 -6.90 -13.96 -12.37
N LEU A 27 -7.46 -12.88 -11.81
CA LEU A 27 -7.11 -11.51 -12.17
C LEU A 27 -6.22 -10.87 -11.11
N ASN A 28 -4.91 -10.86 -11.36
CA ASN A 28 -3.97 -10.12 -10.52
C ASN A 28 -3.99 -8.64 -10.88
N LEU A 29 -4.08 -7.77 -9.87
CA LEU A 29 -4.04 -6.31 -10.04
C LEU A 29 -2.78 -5.75 -9.39
N PHE A 30 -2.21 -4.73 -10.04
CA PHE A 30 -0.94 -4.13 -9.67
C PHE A 30 -1.16 -2.65 -9.43
N MET A 31 -0.82 -2.16 -8.25
CA MET A 31 -1.03 -0.75 -7.90
C MET A 31 0.19 -0.19 -7.18
N GLU A 32 0.77 0.85 -7.75
CA GLU A 32 1.76 1.68 -7.06
C GLU A 32 1.05 2.62 -6.09
N ASN A 33 1.61 2.81 -4.90
CA ASN A 33 1.04 3.68 -3.85
C ASN A 33 -0.44 3.38 -3.58
N ALA A 34 -0.69 2.16 -3.07
CA ALA A 34 -2.04 1.70 -2.77
C ALA A 34 -2.75 2.63 -1.78
N ASN A 35 -3.93 3.11 -2.20
CA ASN A 35 -4.83 3.91 -1.38
C ASN A 35 -6.22 3.25 -1.40
N MET A 36 -6.92 3.28 -0.27
CA MET A 36 -8.29 2.76 -0.16
C MET A 36 -9.22 3.37 -1.20
N ALA A 37 -9.13 4.66 -1.48
CA ALA A 37 -9.98 5.29 -2.51
C ALA A 37 -9.76 4.68 -3.92
N LYS A 38 -8.51 4.39 -4.27
CA LYS A 38 -8.15 3.77 -5.57
C LYS A 38 -8.57 2.31 -5.61
N LEU A 39 -8.35 1.57 -4.52
CA LEU A 39 -8.72 0.16 -4.43
C LEU A 39 -10.24 -0.02 -4.53
N THR A 40 -10.99 0.79 -3.79
CA THR A 40 -12.47 0.74 -3.76
C THR A 40 -13.05 1.10 -5.13
N SER A 41 -12.55 2.16 -5.77
CA SER A 41 -13.00 2.52 -7.13
C SER A 41 -12.70 1.44 -8.15
N MET A 42 -11.52 0.78 -8.08
CA MET A 42 -11.19 -0.36 -8.94
C MET A 42 -12.10 -1.58 -8.69
N HIS A 43 -12.41 -1.91 -7.44
CA HIS A 43 -13.33 -3.01 -7.12
C HIS A 43 -14.72 -2.74 -7.66
N PHE A 44 -15.26 -1.54 -7.43
CA PHE A 44 -16.56 -1.17 -7.97
C PHE A 44 -16.58 -1.14 -9.50
N TYR A 45 -15.47 -0.73 -10.14
CA TYR A 45 -15.36 -0.77 -11.59
C TYR A 45 -15.39 -2.20 -12.14
N ALA A 46 -14.63 -3.12 -11.55
CA ALA A 46 -14.62 -4.53 -11.93
C ALA A 46 -16.00 -5.19 -11.71
N TRP A 47 -16.67 -4.89 -10.60
CA TRP A 47 -18.01 -5.38 -10.30
C TRP A 47 -19.06 -4.87 -11.29
N LYS A 48 -19.11 -3.55 -11.54
CA LYS A 48 -20.01 -2.95 -12.55
C LYS A 48 -19.71 -3.46 -13.96
N SER A 49 -18.48 -3.91 -14.20
CA SER A 49 -18.08 -4.50 -15.48
C SER A 49 -18.55 -5.95 -15.68
N GLY A 50 -19.17 -6.57 -14.65
CA GLY A 50 -19.70 -7.92 -14.72
C GLY A 50 -18.64 -9.02 -14.59
N LEU A 51 -17.44 -8.70 -14.09
CA LEU A 51 -16.41 -9.70 -13.84
C LEU A 51 -16.79 -10.58 -12.64
N LYS A 52 -16.72 -11.91 -12.83
CA LYS A 52 -16.96 -12.88 -11.75
C LYS A 52 -15.87 -12.83 -10.68
N THR A 53 -14.62 -12.65 -11.10
CA THR A 53 -13.48 -12.38 -10.20
C THR A 53 -12.97 -10.97 -10.45
N GLY A 54 -13.25 -10.06 -9.52
CA GLY A 54 -12.81 -8.66 -9.61
C GLY A 54 -11.34 -8.46 -9.24
N MET A 55 -10.80 -9.27 -8.33
CA MET A 55 -9.40 -9.24 -7.92
C MET A 55 -9.01 -10.59 -7.30
N TYR A 56 -7.82 -11.11 -7.67
CA TYR A 56 -7.23 -12.30 -7.06
C TYR A 56 -6.15 -11.91 -6.06
N TYR A 57 -5.02 -11.37 -6.53
CA TYR A 57 -4.03 -10.71 -5.69
C TYR A 57 -3.94 -9.24 -6.02
N LEU A 58 -3.82 -8.43 -4.96
CA LEU A 58 -3.27 -7.09 -5.06
C LEU A 58 -1.76 -7.17 -4.89
N ARG A 59 -1.02 -6.69 -5.89
CA ARG A 59 0.42 -6.51 -5.80
C ARG A 59 0.73 -5.02 -5.69
N THR A 60 1.36 -4.65 -4.59
CA THR A 60 1.80 -3.28 -4.34
C THR A 60 3.32 -3.20 -4.46
N LYS A 61 3.80 -2.09 -5.01
CA LYS A 61 5.23 -1.76 -5.01
C LYS A 61 5.46 -0.76 -3.87
N SER A 62 6.53 -0.95 -3.09
CA SER A 62 6.92 0.02 -2.07
C SER A 62 7.34 1.33 -2.74
N ALA A 63 7.02 2.46 -2.10
CA ALA A 63 7.39 3.79 -2.61
C ALA A 63 8.92 3.98 -2.69
N VAL A 64 9.67 3.23 -1.88
CA VAL A 64 11.14 3.20 -1.90
C VAL A 64 11.58 1.80 -2.29
N ASP A 65 12.31 1.69 -3.39
CA ASP A 65 12.97 0.45 -3.77
C ASP A 65 14.23 0.30 -2.89
N ALA A 66 14.33 -0.81 -2.15
CA ALA A 66 15.55 -1.12 -1.41
C ALA A 66 16.72 -1.25 -2.39
N ILE A 67 17.84 -0.59 -2.10
CA ILE A 67 19.08 -0.72 -2.87
C ILE A 67 19.45 -2.19 -2.91
N LYS A 68 19.30 -2.82 -4.09
CA LYS A 68 19.64 -4.23 -4.28
C LYS A 68 21.15 -4.34 -4.27
N PHE A 69 21.71 -4.71 -3.12
CA PHE A 69 23.14 -4.95 -3.00
C PHE A 69 23.48 -6.22 -3.78
N THR A 70 23.90 -6.06 -5.03
CA THR A 70 24.52 -7.14 -5.79
C THR A 70 25.91 -7.37 -5.22
N LEU A 71 26.26 -8.62 -4.92
CA LEU A 71 27.63 -9.01 -4.56
C LEU A 71 28.56 -8.78 -5.77
N ASN A 72 29.04 -7.56 -5.90
CA ASN A 72 30.31 -7.20 -6.56
C ASN A 72 30.70 -5.81 -6.07
N ASN A 73 31.30 -5.81 -4.89
CA ASN A 73 31.80 -4.63 -4.20
C ASN A 73 33.30 -4.46 -4.48
N GLU A 74 33.70 -4.51 -5.75
CA GLU A 74 35.09 -4.29 -6.15
C GLU A 74 35.18 -3.36 -7.36
N THR A 75 35.95 -2.28 -7.17
CA THR A 75 36.45 -1.31 -8.15
C THR A 75 35.51 -0.21 -8.66
N LYS A 76 35.14 0.72 -7.77
CA LYS A 76 35.27 2.15 -8.08
C LYS A 76 35.92 2.89 -6.91
N LYS A 77 37.25 2.80 -6.83
CA LYS A 77 38.09 3.72 -6.06
C LYS A 77 38.44 4.92 -6.95
N GLU A 78 37.74 6.03 -6.67
CA GLU A 78 38.11 7.47 -6.64
C GLU A 78 39.04 8.12 -7.70
N PRO A 79 39.03 9.47 -7.83
CA PRO A 79 39.66 10.34 -6.83
C PRO A 79 38.77 11.47 -6.29
N VAL A 80 39.09 11.82 -5.05
CA VAL A 80 38.64 12.96 -4.23
C VAL A 80 38.98 14.32 -4.87
N ALA A 81 38.08 15.30 -4.74
CA ALA A 81 38.45 16.72 -4.71
C ALA A 81 37.50 17.58 -3.85
N ALA A 82 38.08 18.13 -2.77
CA ALA A 82 37.84 19.44 -2.13
C ALA A 82 36.49 19.75 -1.42
N VAL A 83 36.56 19.63 -0.09
CA VAL A 83 36.15 20.56 0.99
C VAL A 83 35.34 21.82 0.62
N ALA A 84 34.17 21.98 1.26
CA ALA A 84 33.69 23.26 1.78
C ALA A 84 32.81 23.03 3.02
N GLU A 85 33.33 23.38 4.19
CA GLU A 85 32.52 23.58 5.39
C GLU A 85 31.58 24.77 5.17
N THR A 86 30.29 24.63 5.50
CA THR A 86 29.47 25.77 5.88
C THR A 86 28.45 25.35 6.93
N LYS A 87 28.67 25.84 8.15
CA LYS A 87 27.74 25.83 9.26
C LYS A 87 26.51 26.67 8.91
N VAL A 88 25.30 26.08 8.94
CA VAL A 88 24.05 26.84 9.18
C VAL A 88 23.11 26.00 10.05
N GLU A 89 23.08 26.40 11.32
CA GLU A 89 21.98 26.48 12.28
C GLU A 89 20.83 25.45 12.30
N ALA A 90 20.59 24.99 13.54
CA ALA A 90 19.54 24.11 13.98
C ALA A 90 18.12 24.65 13.74
N VAL A 91 17.22 23.76 13.32
CA VAL A 91 15.78 23.89 13.60
C VAL A 91 15.21 22.53 14.02
N SER A 92 14.97 22.45 15.32
CA SER A 92 14.09 21.56 16.11
C SER A 92 13.74 20.16 15.56
N ALA A 93 14.37 19.16 16.17
CA ALA A 93 13.81 17.84 16.35
C ALA A 93 12.44 17.93 17.06
N ALA A 94 11.38 17.45 16.40
CA ALA A 94 10.12 17.17 17.07
C ALA A 94 10.36 16.02 18.05
N SER A 95 10.17 16.33 19.33
CA SER A 95 10.26 15.42 20.47
C SER A 95 9.14 14.37 20.41
N GLU A 96 9.42 13.17 19.92
CA GLU A 96 8.59 12.00 20.20
C GLU A 96 9.19 11.25 21.39
N LYS A 97 8.77 11.61 22.61
CA LYS A 97 8.97 10.74 23.77
C LYS A 97 8.06 9.52 23.59
N PRO A 98 8.53 8.29 23.83
CA PRO A 98 7.66 7.13 23.82
C PRO A 98 6.55 7.32 24.87
N LEU A 99 5.30 7.10 24.47
CA LEU A 99 4.13 7.18 25.35
C LEU A 99 4.39 6.43 26.65
N THR A 100 4.02 7.06 27.76
CA THR A 100 4.20 6.44 29.08
C THR A 100 3.24 5.26 29.24
N ALA A 101 3.63 4.24 30.00
CA ALA A 101 2.82 3.02 30.18
C ALA A 101 1.40 3.30 30.73
N GLN A 102 1.19 4.45 31.36
CA GLN A 102 -0.11 4.89 31.86
C GLN A 102 -1.01 5.42 30.73
N GLU A 103 -0.46 6.15 29.77
CA GLU A 103 -1.22 6.67 28.61
C GLU A 103 -1.67 5.53 27.70
N LEU A 104 -0.80 4.53 27.48
CA LEU A 104 -1.17 3.33 26.72
C LEU A 104 -2.28 2.53 27.40
N ARG A 105 -2.26 2.41 28.74
CA ARG A 105 -3.32 1.74 29.50
C ARG A 105 -4.64 2.48 29.43
N ASN A 106 -4.63 3.82 29.47
CA ASN A 106 -5.85 4.62 29.35
C ASN A 106 -6.47 4.53 27.95
N LEU A 107 -5.66 4.47 26.90
CA LEU A 107 -6.13 4.27 25.52
C LEU A 107 -6.76 2.88 25.34
N LEU A 108 -6.15 1.84 25.91
CA LEU A 108 -6.71 0.47 25.89
C LEU A 108 -7.99 0.35 26.73
N ALA A 109 -8.14 1.13 27.79
CA ALA A 109 -9.37 1.19 28.58
C ALA A 109 -10.50 1.90 27.81
N GLN A 110 -10.19 3.02 27.14
CA GLN A 110 -11.15 3.71 26.27
C GLN A 110 -11.61 2.83 25.10
N SER A 111 -10.72 2.07 24.48
CA SER A 111 -11.11 1.15 23.39
C SER A 111 -11.99 0.01 23.88
N LYS A 112 -11.79 -0.47 25.12
CA LYS A 112 -12.65 -1.50 25.73
C LYS A 112 -14.04 -0.97 26.08
N ASN A 113 -14.11 0.25 26.62
CA ASN A 113 -15.40 0.89 26.93
C ASN A 113 -16.17 1.27 25.64
N ALA A 114 -15.47 1.56 24.54
CA ALA A 114 -16.09 1.76 23.23
C ALA A 114 -16.68 0.46 22.66
N ALA A 115 -16.08 -0.70 22.96
CA ALA A 115 -16.58 -2.01 22.55
C ALA A 115 -17.80 -2.49 23.33
N GLU A 116 -18.10 -1.92 24.50
CA GLU A 116 -19.33 -2.20 25.28
C GLU A 116 -20.54 -1.38 24.80
N ASN A 117 -20.34 -0.37 23.94
CA ASN A 117 -21.42 0.36 23.29
C ASN A 117 -21.76 -0.36 21.97
N ASP A 118 -22.66 -1.33 22.10
CA ASP A 118 -23.03 -2.40 21.17
C ASP A 118 -23.80 -1.94 19.90
N GLU A 119 -23.42 -0.81 19.27
CA GLU A 119 -24.16 -0.21 18.14
C GLU A 119 -23.37 -0.10 16.82
N ASP A 120 -22.11 -0.54 16.76
CA ASP A 120 -21.31 -0.57 15.51
C ASP A 120 -20.87 -1.99 15.10
N CYS A 121 -21.28 -3.02 15.86
CA CYS A 121 -20.96 -4.44 15.59
C CYS A 121 -22.09 -5.18 14.83
N LEU A 122 -22.81 -4.49 13.95
CA LEU A 122 -23.87 -5.07 13.10
C LEU A 122 -23.43 -5.31 11.64
N MET A 123 -22.12 -5.24 11.34
CA MET A 123 -21.61 -5.44 9.97
C MET A 123 -20.89 -6.76 9.74
N CYS A 124 -21.14 -7.77 10.57
CA CYS A 124 -20.74 -9.15 10.28
C CYS A 124 -21.78 -10.16 10.77
N GLY A 125 -23.02 -9.99 10.32
CA GLY A 125 -24.09 -10.98 10.45
C GLY A 125 -24.69 -11.27 9.08
N SER A 126 -24.14 -12.27 8.40
CA SER A 126 -24.92 -13.04 7.42
C SER A 126 -25.98 -13.86 8.13
#